data_AF-A0A519UF36-F1
#
_entry.id   AF-A0A519UF36-F1
#
_cell.length_a   1.000
_cell.length_b   1.000
_cell.length_c   1.000
_cell.angle_alpha   90.00
_cell.angle_beta   90.00
_cell.angle_gamma   90.00
#
_symmetry.space_group_name_H-M   'P 1'
#
loop_
_entity.id
_entity.type
_entity.pdbx_description
1 polymer ?
#
loop_
_entity_poly.entity_id
_entity_poly.type
_entity_poly.pdbx_seq_one_letter_code
_entity_poly.pdbx_strand_id
1 'polypeptide(L)'
;MMVAGQTWRGVVFTLAGPLLPLLVAGAGLVLAFGFFPKTTNVVKAIPVLFFGVALTSAVLNLWPRRQPIKLANGKHTHTDGTQTRRLLQHSRLLRGAR
;
A
#
# COMPACT_ATOMS: atom_id res chain seq x y z
N MET A 1 -15.18 1.81 23.37
CA MET A 1 -14.93 3.11 22.72
C MET A 1 -13.53 3.10 22.14
N MET A 2 -13.35 2.96 20.82
CA MET A 2 -12.01 3.13 20.22
C MET A 2 -11.70 4.63 20.12
N VAL A 3 -10.61 5.05 20.75
CA VAL A 3 -10.14 6.43 20.77
C VAL A 3 -9.73 6.83 19.35
N ALA A 4 -10.08 8.03 18.89
CA ALA A 4 -9.79 8.51 17.53
C ALA A 4 -8.29 8.36 17.11
N GLY A 5 -7.37 8.32 18.07
CA GLY A 5 -5.95 8.02 17.85
C GLY A 5 -5.66 6.57 17.41
N GLN A 6 -6.48 5.58 17.79
CA GLN A 6 -6.36 4.20 17.32
C GLN A 6 -6.77 4.06 15.84
N THR A 7 -7.73 4.86 15.38
CA THR A 7 -8.24 4.79 14.00
C THR A 7 -7.22 5.34 13.00
N TRP A 8 -6.53 6.42 13.34
CA TRP A 8 -5.46 6.98 12.50
C TRP A 8 -4.25 6.07 12.41
N ARG A 9 -3.82 5.48 13.54
CA ARG A 9 -2.75 4.46 13.55
C ARG A 9 -3.11 3.28 12.64
N GLY A 10 -4.34 2.80 12.68
CA GLY A 10 -4.83 1.74 11.80
C GLY A 10 -4.71 2.07 10.32
N VAL A 11 -5.08 3.30 9.92
CA VAL A 11 -4.94 3.79 8.53
C VAL A 11 -3.48 3.86 8.11
N VAL A 12 -2.59 4.38 8.96
CA VAL A 12 -1.16 4.46 8.64
C VAL A 12 -0.56 3.07 8.46
N PHE A 13 -0.86 2.12 9.35
CA PHE A 13 -0.37 0.74 9.22
C PHE A 13 -0.90 0.03 7.98
N THR A 14 -2.17 0.21 7.62
CA THR A 14 -2.75 -0.39 6.40
C THR A 14 -2.18 0.21 5.12
N LEU A 15 -1.86 1.51 5.11
CA LEU A 15 -1.20 2.14 3.96
C LEU A 15 0.30 1.82 3.89
N ALA A 16 0.95 1.57 5.04
CA ALA A 16 2.38 1.27 5.08
C ALA A 16 2.71 -0.01 4.29
N GLY A 17 1.88 -1.06 4.38
CA GLY A 17 2.07 -2.31 3.65
C GLY A 17 2.31 -2.12 2.14
N PRO A 18 1.39 -1.50 1.39
CA PRO A 18 1.54 -1.26 -0.04
C PRO A 18 2.53 -0.13 -0.39
N LEU A 19 2.72 0.87 0.47
CA LEU A 19 3.58 2.03 0.16
C LEU A 19 5.06 1.80 0.41
N LEU A 20 5.43 0.98 1.41
CA LEU A 20 6.83 0.77 1.76
C LEU A 20 7.65 0.12 0.63
N PRO A 21 7.16 -0.94 -0.04
CA PRO A 21 7.84 -1.51 -1.20
C PRO A 21 8.01 -0.51 -2.34
N LEU A 22 7.00 0.36 -2.55
CA LEU A 22 7.05 1.40 -3.58
C LEU A 22 8.12 2.46 -3.28
N LEU A 23 8.26 2.86 -2.01
CA LEU A 23 9.31 3.78 -1.56
C LEU A 23 10.70 3.18 -1.76
N VAL A 24 10.90 1.92 -1.37
CA VAL A 24 12.18 1.22 -1.56
C VAL A 24 12.51 1.09 -3.05
N ALA A 25 11.54 0.72 -3.87
CA ALA A 25 11.73 0.61 -5.31
C ALA A 25 12.03 1.97 -5.97
N GLY A 26 11.34 3.03 -5.54
CA GLY A 26 11.58 4.40 -6.01
C GLY A 26 12.98 4.90 -5.63
N ALA A 27 13.45 4.62 -4.41
CA ALA A 27 14.82 4.92 -4.01
C ALA A 27 15.85 4.17 -4.88
N GLY A 28 15.58 2.90 -5.21
CA GLY A 28 16.39 2.12 -6.14
C GLY A 28 16.50 2.76 -7.53
N LEU A 29 15.40 3.31 -8.06
CA LEU A 29 15.41 4.05 -9.32
C LEU A 29 16.25 5.33 -9.24
N VAL A 30 16.08 6.12 -8.17
CA VAL A 30 16.86 7.35 -7.96
C VAL A 30 18.35 7.04 -7.88
N LEU A 31 18.74 5.97 -7.17
CA LEU A 31 20.13 5.52 -7.11
C LEU A 31 20.65 5.09 -8.48
N ALA A 32 19.91 4.23 -9.19
CA ALA A 32 20.34 3.67 -10.47
C ALA A 32 20.47 4.71 -11.59
N PHE A 33 19.57 5.69 -11.65
CA PHE A 33 19.56 6.70 -12.72
C PHE A 33 20.21 8.03 -12.31
N GLY A 34 20.17 8.40 -11.03
CA GLY A 34 20.75 9.65 -10.53
C GLY A 34 22.19 9.50 -10.06
N PHE A 35 22.46 8.56 -9.17
CA PHE A 35 23.77 8.44 -8.51
C PHE A 35 24.75 7.52 -9.25
N PHE A 36 24.24 6.50 -9.95
CA PHE A 36 25.06 5.53 -10.67
C PHE A 36 24.79 5.49 -12.19
N PRO A 37 24.85 6.63 -12.90
CA PRO A 37 24.44 6.70 -14.31
C PRO A 37 25.29 5.84 -15.24
N LYS A 38 26.52 5.47 -14.85
CA LYS A 38 27.44 4.64 -15.64
C LYS A 38 27.16 3.13 -15.54
N THR A 39 26.22 2.69 -14.71
CA THR A 39 25.83 1.27 -14.65
C THR A 39 25.20 0.81 -15.95
N THR A 40 25.38 -0.47 -16.28
CA THR A 40 24.85 -1.06 -17.52
C THR A 40 23.32 -1.05 -17.52
N ASN A 41 22.72 -0.96 -18.72
CA ASN A 41 21.27 -0.93 -18.87
C ASN A 41 20.59 -2.18 -18.29
N VAL A 42 21.27 -3.33 -18.32
CA VAL A 42 20.79 -4.58 -17.72
C VAL A 42 20.64 -4.44 -16.20
N VAL A 43 21.62 -3.83 -15.53
CA VAL A 43 21.56 -3.59 -14.08
C VAL A 43 20.44 -2.59 -13.73
N LYS A 44 20.24 -1.56 -14.57
CA LYS A 44 19.15 -0.58 -14.40
C LYS A 44 17.76 -1.17 -14.66
N ALA A 45 17.65 -2.25 -15.43
CA ALA A 45 16.37 -2.93 -15.65
C ALA A 45 15.81 -3.56 -14.37
N ILE A 46 16.68 -4.00 -13.44
CA ILE A 46 16.27 -4.63 -12.17
C ILE A 46 15.39 -3.70 -11.32
N PRO A 47 15.82 -2.47 -10.95
CA PRO A 47 14.98 -1.57 -10.16
C PRO A 47 13.73 -1.10 -10.92
N VAL A 48 13.77 -1.02 -12.26
CA VAL A 48 12.59 -0.71 -13.08
C VAL A 48 11.54 -1.80 -12.99
N LEU A 49 11.94 -3.06 -13.16
CA LEU A 49 11.02 -4.20 -13.03
C LEU A 49 10.48 -4.30 -11.61
N PHE A 50 11.35 -4.15 -10.62
CA PHE A 50 10.94 -4.18 -9.21
C PHE A 50 9.95 -3.05 -8.89
N PHE A 51 10.16 -1.84 -9.41
CA PHE A 51 9.22 -0.73 -9.28
C PHE A 51 7.89 -1.02 -9.95
N GLY A 52 7.89 -1.59 -11.16
CA GLY A 52 6.66 -1.99 -11.86
C GLY A 52 5.82 -3.00 -11.06
N VAL A 53 6.47 -4.01 -10.47
CA VAL A 53 5.82 -5.00 -9.59
C VAL A 53 5.30 -4.33 -8.31
N ALA A 54 6.11 -3.50 -7.64
CA ALA A 54 5.72 -2.79 -6.43
C ALA A 54 4.54 -1.85 -6.67
N LEU A 55 4.55 -1.12 -7.79
CA LEU A 55 3.45 -0.23 -8.20
C LEU A 55 2.18 -1.01 -8.47
N THR A 56 2.27 -2.11 -9.23
CA THR A 56 1.10 -2.96 -9.53
C THR A 56 0.51 -3.55 -8.25
N SER A 57 1.36 -4.05 -7.34
CA SER A 57 0.95 -4.54 -6.03
C SER A 57 0.29 -3.46 -5.17
N ALA A 58 0.88 -2.26 -5.13
CA ALA A 58 0.33 -1.13 -4.39
C ALA A 58 -1.06 -0.74 -4.92
N VAL A 59 -1.22 -0.64 -6.24
CA VAL A 59 -2.52 -0.34 -6.86
C VAL A 59 -3.54 -1.43 -6.51
N LEU A 60 -3.19 -2.71 -6.65
CA LEU A 60 -4.11 -3.81 -6.36
C LEU A 60 -4.52 -3.88 -4.88
N ASN A 61 -3.61 -3.55 -3.96
CA ASN A 61 -3.89 -3.55 -2.51
C ASN A 61 -4.64 -2.31 -2.05
N LEU A 62 -4.37 -1.14 -2.64
CA LEU A 62 -5.03 0.12 -2.30
C LEU A 62 -6.40 0.27 -2.98
N TRP A 63 -6.63 -0.39 -4.10
CA TRP A 63 -7.92 -0.34 -4.79
C TRP A 63 -9.00 -1.07 -3.98
N PRO A 64 -10.03 -0.38 -3.47
CA PRO A 64 -11.03 -1.01 -2.62
C PRO A 64 -11.91 -1.95 -3.44
N ARG A 65 -11.71 -3.27 -3.26
CA ARG A 65 -12.59 -4.28 -3.86
C ARG A 65 -13.91 -4.39 -3.08
N ARG A 66 -15.03 -4.49 -3.80
CA ARG A 66 -16.37 -4.66 -3.19
C ARG A 66 -16.56 -6.04 -2.58
N GLN A 67 -15.92 -7.07 -3.14
CA GLN A 67 -16.04 -8.45 -2.70
C GLN A 67 -14.80 -8.87 -1.88
N PRO A 68 -14.98 -9.65 -0.80
CA PRO A 68 -13.86 -10.22 -0.06
C PRO A 68 -13.10 -11.23 -0.92
N ILE A 69 -11.79 -11.31 -0.71
CA ILE A 69 -10.92 -12.31 -1.34
C ILE A 69 -11.02 -13.59 -0.53
N LYS A 70 -11.38 -14.70 -1.19
CA LYS A 70 -11.37 -16.03 -0.57
C LYS A 70 -9.95 -16.60 -0.66
N LEU A 71 -9.35 -16.84 0.50
CA LEU A 71 -8.05 -17.49 0.64
C LEU A 71 -8.18 -19.00 0.44
N ALA A 72 -7.08 -19.67 0.10
CA ALA A 72 -7.04 -21.12 -0.12
C ALA A 72 -7.51 -21.93 1.12
N ASN A 73 -7.37 -21.37 2.31
CA ASN A 73 -7.87 -21.95 3.57
C ASN A 73 -9.37 -21.69 3.83
N GLY A 74 -10.10 -21.17 2.84
CA GLY A 74 -11.53 -20.84 2.94
C GLY A 74 -11.84 -19.54 3.68
N LYS A 75 -10.85 -18.85 4.28
CA LYS A 75 -11.08 -17.58 4.96
C LYS A 75 -11.31 -16.43 3.97
N HIS A 76 -12.11 -15.46 4.38
CA HIS A 76 -12.33 -14.23 3.63
C HIS A 76 -11.43 -13.12 4.18
N THR A 77 -10.68 -12.46 3.30
CA THR A 77 -9.89 -11.27 3.65
C THR A 77 -10.28 -10.08 2.78
N HIS A 78 -9.97 -8.88 3.26
CA HIS A 78 -10.19 -7.63 2.53
C HIS A 78 -8.84 -6.99 2.20
N THR A 79 -8.77 -6.36 1.03
CA THR A 79 -7.61 -5.55 0.63
C THR A 79 -7.41 -4.39 1.60
N ASP A 80 -6.17 -3.90 1.70
CA ASP A 80 -5.83 -2.76 2.55
C ASP A 80 -6.66 -1.51 2.23
N GLY A 81 -7.00 -1.30 0.95
CA GLY A 81 -7.89 -0.25 0.49
C GLY A 81 -9.32 -0.35 1.06
N THR A 82 -9.86 -1.56 1.20
CA THR A 82 -11.18 -1.76 1.83
C THR A 82 -11.11 -1.54 3.34
N GLN A 83 -10.04 -1.98 3.99
CA GLN A 83 -9.84 -1.75 5.43
C GLN A 83 -9.70 -0.26 5.72
N THR A 84 -8.89 0.45 4.93
CA THR A 84 -8.71 1.91 5.03
C THR A 84 -10.04 2.64 4.85
N ARG A 85 -10.83 2.27 3.83
CA ARG A 85 -12.16 2.86 3.60
C ARG A 85 -13.11 2.65 4.78
N ARG A 86 -13.13 1.45 5.37
CA ARG A 86 -13.96 1.15 6.55
C ARG A 86 -13.56 1.99 7.76
N LEU A 87 -12.25 2.11 8.03
CA LEU A 87 -11.73 2.94 9.11
C LEU A 87 -12.12 4.41 8.94
N LEU A 88 -12.01 4.94 7.72
CA LEU A 88 -12.40 6.32 7.41
C LEU A 88 -13.91 6.56 7.56
N GLN A 89 -14.75 5.61 7.12
CA GLN A 89 -16.20 5.69 7.29
C GLN A 89 -16.61 5.67 8.76
N HIS A 90 -16.02 4.77 9.56
CA HIS A 90 -16.25 4.71 11.00
C HIS A 90 -15.86 6.02 11.70
N SER A 91 -14.73 6.59 11.31
CA SER A 91 -14.22 7.86 11.86
C SER A 91 -15.14 9.06 11.57
N ARG A 92 -15.87 9.04 10.45
CA ARG A 92 -16.84 10.08 10.08
C ARG A 92 -18.12 9.97 10.89
N LEU A 93 -18.65 8.75 11.06
CA LEU A 93 -19.85 8.51 11.87
C LEU A 93 -19.65 8.95 13.33
N LEU A 94 -18.49 8.65 13.93
CA LEU A 94 -18.17 9.08 15.29
C LEU A 94 -18.00 10.60 15.46
N ARG A 95 -17.67 11.32 14.38
CA ARG A 95 -17.53 12.78 14.39
C ARG A 95 -18.84 13.52 14.13
N GLY A 96 -19.77 12.92 13.36
CA GLY A 96 -21.08 13.52 13.10
C GLY A 96 -22.15 13.24 14.16
N ALA A 97 -21.87 12.33 15.11
CA ALA A 97 -22.74 12.02 16.24
C ALA A 97 -22.43 12.85 17.51
N ARG A 98 -21.56 13.86 17.39
CA ARG A 98 -21.25 14.86 18.44
C ARG A 98 -21.76 16.22 17.99
#